data_AF-A0A1A7Z4U2-F1
#
_entry.id   AF-A0A1A7Z4U2-F1
#
_cell.length_a   1.000
_cell.length_b   1.000
_cell.length_c   1.000
_cell.angle_alpha   90.00
_cell.angle_beta   90.00
_cell.angle_gamma   90.00
#
_symmetry.space_group_name_H-M   'P 1'
#
loop_
_entity.id
_entity.type
_entity.pdbx_description
1 polymer ?
#
loop_
_entity_poly.entity_id
_entity_poly.type
_entity_poly.pdbx_seq_one_letter_code
_entity_poly.pdbx_strand_id
1 'polypeptide(L)'
;MMESLKMQLDFFSPVIQAQGVRSLVAAVLKEKGSNGRITQSSTQGPALEALWQQCCSDCALVRSACCDAVVLLVDQGHADLQYILNNVLILLPSARNTQGLIKIMGRMLKMQADQEDGKTHFTCPYSVRSSPHPYIKALENRVDCWPALLLEIDDLIHQAVNRNQTSYISMLVPFLRYLYCEPQRQPQHA
;
A
#
# COMPACT_ATOMS: atom_id res chain seq x y z
N MET A 1 17.91 -4.40 20.56
CA MET A 1 16.70 -3.58 20.36
C MET A 1 15.84 -4.11 19.21
N MET A 2 16.42 -4.43 18.05
CA MET A 2 15.66 -5.08 16.97
C MET A 2 15.23 -6.52 17.32
N GLU A 3 16.09 -7.30 17.98
CA GLU A 3 15.77 -8.67 18.40
C GLU A 3 14.65 -8.74 19.43
N SER A 4 14.59 -7.78 20.36
CA SER A 4 13.49 -7.67 21.32
C SER A 4 12.17 -7.28 20.66
N LEU A 5 12.19 -6.45 19.61
CA LEU A 5 10.99 -6.11 18.83
C LEU A 5 10.49 -7.31 18.04
N LYS A 6 11.39 -8.06 17.41
CA LYS A 6 11.06 -9.31 16.71
C LYS A 6 10.42 -10.31 17.65
N MET A 7 11.02 -10.52 18.83
CA MET A 7 10.43 -11.38 19.87
C MET A 7 9.02 -10.93 20.26
N GLN A 8 8.79 -9.62 20.48
CA GLN A 8 7.46 -9.08 20.82
C GLN A 8 6.39 -9.33 19.75
N LEU A 9 6.75 -9.25 18.48
CA LEU A 9 5.84 -9.50 17.35
C LEU A 9 5.53 -10.99 17.19
N ASP A 10 6.45 -11.86 17.58
CA ASP A 10 6.29 -13.32 17.54
C ASP A 10 5.48 -13.88 18.75
N PHE A 11 5.19 -13.08 19.77
CA PHE A 11 4.33 -13.51 20.90
C PHE A 11 2.87 -13.67 20.48
N PHE A 12 2.17 -14.65 21.06
CA PHE A 12 0.74 -14.89 20.82
C PHE A 12 -0.20 -13.82 21.41
N SER A 13 0.28 -12.94 22.29
CA SER A 13 -0.56 -11.93 22.95
C SER A 13 -0.79 -10.72 22.02
N PRO A 14 -2.05 -10.42 21.65
CA PRO A 14 -2.38 -9.27 20.79
C PRO A 14 -1.91 -7.92 21.35
N VAL A 15 -1.90 -7.77 22.68
CA VAL A 15 -1.47 -6.54 23.35
C VAL A 15 0.04 -6.34 23.21
N ILE A 16 0.82 -7.41 23.35
CA ILE A 16 2.28 -7.36 23.20
C ILE A 16 2.65 -7.09 21.75
N GLN A 17 1.96 -7.72 20.80
CA GLN A 17 2.13 -7.47 19.37
C GLN A 17 1.83 -6.00 19.02
N ALA A 18 0.71 -5.45 19.49
CA ALA A 18 0.35 -4.06 19.26
C ALA A 18 1.39 -3.09 19.84
N GLN A 19 1.91 -3.38 21.05
CA GLN A 19 2.99 -2.59 21.64
C GLN A 19 4.31 -2.70 20.86
N GLY A 20 4.61 -3.88 20.32
CA GLY A 20 5.73 -4.09 19.41
C GLY A 20 5.63 -3.23 18.16
N VAL A 21 4.46 -3.19 17.52
CA VAL A 21 4.22 -2.32 16.34
C VAL A 21 4.40 -0.84 16.70
N ARG A 22 3.86 -0.37 17.84
CA ARG A 22 4.05 1.03 18.28
C ARG A 22 5.54 1.36 18.48
N SER A 23 6.27 0.45 19.10
CA SER A 23 7.70 0.61 19.37
C SER A 23 8.51 0.63 18.06
N LEU A 24 8.12 -0.18 17.08
CA LEU A 24 8.69 -0.18 15.75
C LEU A 24 8.44 1.14 15.01
N VAL A 25 7.21 1.65 15.05
CA VAL A 25 6.88 2.95 14.44
C VAL A 25 7.66 4.09 15.09
N ALA A 26 7.80 4.08 16.41
CA ALA A 26 8.62 5.07 17.12
C ALA A 26 10.09 5.00 16.69
N ALA A 27 10.63 3.80 16.46
CA ALA A 27 11.98 3.62 15.93
C ALA A 27 12.12 4.15 14.50
N VAL A 28 11.14 3.92 13.61
CA VAL A 28 11.11 4.48 12.25
C VAL A 28 11.12 6.01 12.28
N LEU A 29 10.29 6.61 13.13
CA LEU A 29 10.24 8.07 13.27
C LEU A 29 11.56 8.64 13.82
N LYS A 30 12.24 7.90 14.70
CA LYS A 30 13.56 8.26 15.22
C LYS A 30 14.64 8.17 14.13
N GLU A 31 14.63 7.12 13.30
CA GLU A 31 15.56 6.94 12.18
C GLU A 31 15.39 8.03 11.11
N LYS A 32 14.15 8.44 10.82
CA LYS A 32 13.83 9.55 9.92
C LYS A 32 14.48 10.87 10.35
N GLY A 33 14.65 11.09 11.65
CA GLY A 33 15.12 12.35 12.21
C GLY A 33 14.11 13.51 12.08
N SER A 34 14.51 14.68 12.59
CA SER A 34 13.61 15.83 12.82
C SER A 34 13.13 16.56 11.57
N ASN A 35 13.87 16.55 10.45
CA ASN A 35 13.61 17.49 9.33
C ASN A 35 13.36 16.86 7.94
N GLY A 36 13.27 15.52 7.82
CA GLY A 36 13.00 14.86 6.53
C GLY A 36 11.62 14.22 6.43
N ARG A 37 11.05 14.16 5.21
CA ARG A 37 10.06 13.13 4.83
C ARG A 37 10.84 11.91 4.34
N ILE A 38 10.33 10.70 4.55
CA ILE A 38 10.90 9.49 3.97
C ILE A 38 10.64 9.53 2.46
N THR A 39 11.71 9.61 1.67
CA THR A 39 11.72 9.70 0.21
C THR A 39 12.66 8.67 -0.41
N GLN A 40 12.73 8.60 -1.74
CA GLN A 40 13.64 7.70 -2.46
C GLN A 40 15.13 7.93 -2.14
N SER A 41 15.54 9.16 -1.82
CA SER A 41 16.91 9.49 -1.46
C SER A 41 17.22 9.29 0.03
N SER A 42 16.22 8.93 0.84
CA SER A 42 16.40 8.70 2.27
C SER A 42 17.11 7.37 2.50
N THR A 43 18.11 7.38 3.38
CA THR A 43 18.77 6.15 3.83
C THR A 43 17.75 5.23 4.50
N GLN A 44 17.56 4.04 3.94
CA GLN A 44 16.69 3.02 4.52
C GLN A 44 17.28 2.57 5.85
N GLY A 45 16.64 2.97 6.95
CA GLY A 45 17.02 2.52 8.28
C GLY A 45 16.47 1.11 8.55
N PRO A 46 17.12 0.36 9.45
CA PRO A 46 16.74 -1.02 9.70
C PRO A 46 15.35 -1.15 10.34
N ALA A 47 14.83 -0.14 11.06
CA ALA A 47 13.45 -0.18 11.58
C ALA A 47 12.43 -0.03 10.46
N LEU A 48 12.70 0.80 9.44
CA LEU A 48 11.83 0.92 8.27
C LEU A 48 11.79 -0.38 7.47
N GLU A 49 12.95 -1.02 7.29
CA GLU A 49 13.02 -2.34 6.66
C GLU A 49 12.22 -3.39 7.45
N ALA A 50 12.36 -3.41 8.78
CA ALA A 50 11.58 -4.30 9.63
C ALA A 50 10.06 -4.03 9.52
N LEU A 51 9.64 -2.76 9.43
CA LEU A 51 8.24 -2.41 9.21
C LEU A 51 7.70 -2.98 7.90
N TRP A 52 8.48 -2.89 6.81
CA TRP A 52 8.12 -3.48 5.52
C TRP A 52 8.00 -5.00 5.59
N GLN A 53 8.94 -5.67 6.24
CA GLN A 53 8.87 -7.12 6.43
C GLN A 53 7.59 -7.54 7.18
N GLN A 54 7.18 -6.76 8.18
CA GLN A 54 5.96 -7.06 8.95
C GLN A 54 4.66 -6.73 8.21
N CYS A 55 4.69 -5.83 7.23
CA CYS A 55 3.57 -5.64 6.29
C CYS A 55 3.29 -6.89 5.43
N CYS A 56 4.26 -7.81 5.34
CA CYS A 56 4.14 -9.09 4.63
C CYS A 56 4.01 -10.29 5.58
N SER A 57 3.76 -10.05 6.88
CA SER A 57 3.66 -11.08 7.92
C SER A 57 2.44 -12.00 7.73
N ASP A 58 2.59 -13.26 8.17
CA ASP A 58 1.50 -14.23 8.22
C ASP A 58 0.52 -13.94 9.36
N CYS A 59 0.97 -13.26 10.42
CA CYS A 59 0.09 -12.81 11.50
C CYS A 59 -0.79 -11.65 11.01
N ALA A 60 -2.09 -11.92 10.83
CA ALA A 60 -3.05 -10.95 10.30
C ALA A 60 -3.11 -9.64 11.10
N LEU A 61 -3.02 -9.73 12.44
CA LEU A 61 -3.05 -8.57 13.33
C LEU A 61 -1.81 -7.69 13.14
N VAL A 62 -0.61 -8.29 13.23
CA VAL A 62 0.66 -7.57 13.04
C VAL A 62 0.70 -6.96 11.65
N ARG A 63 0.35 -7.73 10.62
CA ARG A 63 0.28 -7.26 9.23
C ARG A 63 -0.62 -6.04 9.11
N SER A 64 -1.87 -6.12 9.56
CA SER A 64 -2.80 -4.99 9.44
C SER A 64 -2.28 -3.76 10.18
N ALA A 65 -1.81 -3.92 11.42
CA ALA A 65 -1.30 -2.80 12.21
C ALA A 65 -0.07 -2.14 11.57
N CYS A 66 0.85 -2.93 11.01
CA CYS A 66 2.01 -2.40 10.29
C CYS A 66 1.61 -1.70 8.98
N CYS A 67 0.68 -2.25 8.21
CA CYS A 67 0.18 -1.60 7.00
C CYS A 67 -0.54 -0.28 7.31
N ASP A 68 -1.37 -0.25 8.35
CA ASP A 68 -2.05 0.96 8.81
C ASP A 68 -1.05 2.01 9.30
N ALA A 69 0.04 1.59 9.95
CA ALA A 69 1.13 2.48 10.32
C ALA A 69 1.86 3.08 9.11
N VAL A 70 2.13 2.29 8.06
CA VAL A 70 2.73 2.81 6.81
C VAL A 70 1.82 3.87 6.17
N VAL A 71 0.51 3.60 6.11
CA VAL A 71 -0.47 4.56 5.59
C VAL A 71 -0.48 5.84 6.44
N LEU A 72 -0.45 5.70 7.77
CA LEU A 72 -0.42 6.84 8.70
C LEU A 72 0.85 7.69 8.54
N LEU A 73 2.00 7.09 8.24
CA LEU A 73 3.23 7.84 7.96
C LEU A 73 3.06 8.77 6.76
N VAL A 74 2.31 8.37 5.74
CA VAL A 74 2.02 9.24 4.59
C VAL A 74 1.00 10.30 4.94
N ASP A 75 -0.09 9.91 5.60
CA ASP A 75 -1.18 10.79 6.02
C ASP A 75 -0.68 11.96 6.90
N GLN A 76 0.22 11.65 7.84
CA GLN A 76 0.84 12.64 8.74
C GLN A 76 2.03 13.38 8.11
N GLY A 77 2.31 13.14 6.83
CA GLY A 77 3.38 13.80 6.10
C GLY A 77 4.80 13.33 6.43
N HIS A 78 4.96 12.23 7.18
CA HIS A 78 6.27 11.64 7.50
C HIS A 78 6.88 10.86 6.34
N ALA A 79 6.10 10.39 5.37
CA ALA A 79 6.56 9.69 4.18
C ALA A 79 5.96 10.28 2.89
N ASP A 80 6.70 10.18 1.79
CA ASP A 80 6.23 10.53 0.46
C ASP A 80 5.36 9.41 -0.14
N LEU A 81 4.23 9.80 -0.74
CA LEU A 81 3.24 8.86 -1.28
C LEU A 81 3.80 8.06 -2.45
N GLN A 82 4.51 8.70 -3.39
CA GLN A 82 5.06 8.01 -4.56
C GLN A 82 6.18 7.06 -4.15
N TYR A 83 7.00 7.42 -3.17
CA TYR A 83 7.97 6.53 -2.57
C TYR A 83 7.31 5.28 -1.99
N ILE A 84 6.21 5.41 -1.23
CA ILE A 84 5.47 4.25 -0.69
C ILE A 84 4.92 3.36 -1.81
N LEU A 85 4.23 3.93 -2.80
CA LEU A 85 3.71 3.16 -3.95
C LEU A 85 4.81 2.37 -4.68
N ASN A 86 5.96 3.00 -4.90
CA ASN A 86 7.08 2.34 -5.56
C ASN A 86 7.65 1.19 -4.72
N ASN A 87 7.78 1.36 -3.39
CA ASN A 87 8.26 0.27 -2.53
C ASN A 87 7.28 -0.90 -2.48
N VAL A 88 5.98 -0.63 -2.44
CA VAL A 88 4.97 -1.69 -2.52
C VAL A 88 5.17 -2.52 -3.78
N LEU A 89 5.38 -1.87 -4.94
CA LEU A 89 5.64 -2.57 -6.21
C LEU A 89 6.96 -3.34 -6.22
N ILE A 90 8.00 -2.84 -5.56
CA ILE A 90 9.30 -3.53 -5.42
C ILE A 90 9.16 -4.78 -4.54
N LEU A 91 8.39 -4.70 -3.45
CA LEU A 91 8.24 -5.78 -2.47
C LEU A 91 7.24 -6.86 -2.91
N LEU A 92 6.25 -6.51 -3.74
CA LEU A 92 5.16 -7.39 -4.11
C LEU A 92 5.61 -8.76 -4.68
N PRO A 93 6.59 -8.85 -5.61
CA PRO A 93 6.97 -10.12 -6.22
C PRO A 93 7.53 -11.14 -5.22
N SER A 94 8.21 -10.69 -4.17
CA SER A 94 8.87 -11.54 -3.17
C SER A 94 8.12 -11.62 -1.83
N ALA A 95 7.01 -10.90 -1.67
CA ALA A 95 6.25 -10.89 -0.44
C ALA A 95 5.72 -12.29 -0.09
N ARG A 96 5.73 -12.67 1.18
CA ARG A 96 5.06 -13.91 1.60
C ARG A 96 3.54 -13.77 1.52
N ASN A 97 3.05 -12.57 1.79
CA ASN A 97 1.63 -12.23 1.76
C ASN A 97 1.42 -10.89 1.04
N THR A 98 0.53 -10.86 0.04
CA THR A 98 0.27 -9.67 -0.79
C THR A 98 -0.83 -8.77 -0.21
N GLN A 99 -1.69 -9.28 0.68
CA GLN A 99 -2.89 -8.57 1.15
C GLN A 99 -2.56 -7.21 1.77
N GLY A 100 -1.55 -7.17 2.65
CA GLY A 100 -1.12 -5.93 3.30
C GLY A 100 -0.58 -4.89 2.32
N LEU A 101 0.22 -5.34 1.35
CA LEU A 101 0.80 -4.50 0.31
C LEU A 101 -0.27 -3.91 -0.62
N ILE A 102 -1.24 -4.73 -1.03
CA ILE A 102 -2.35 -4.28 -1.87
C ILE A 102 -3.26 -3.27 -1.13
N LYS A 103 -3.49 -3.48 0.17
CA LYS A 103 -4.19 -2.51 1.04
C LYS A 103 -3.46 -1.17 1.11
N ILE A 104 -2.14 -1.17 1.30
CA ILE A 104 -1.35 0.07 1.29
C ILE A 104 -1.52 0.77 -0.07
N MET A 105 -1.42 0.02 -1.17
CA MET A 105 -1.58 0.57 -2.52
C MET A 105 -2.95 1.23 -2.73
N GLY A 106 -4.05 0.58 -2.33
CA GLY A 106 -5.40 1.14 -2.40
C GLY A 106 -5.55 2.42 -1.58
N ARG A 107 -4.99 2.46 -0.36
CA ARG A 107 -4.99 3.66 0.48
C ARG A 107 -4.19 4.82 -0.14
N MET A 108 -3.04 4.55 -0.77
CA MET A 108 -2.27 5.59 -1.46
C MET A 108 -3.04 6.16 -2.67
N LEU A 109 -3.65 5.30 -3.49
CA LEU A 109 -4.48 5.73 -4.62
C LEU A 109 -5.65 6.60 -4.16
N LYS A 110 -6.30 6.21 -3.06
CA LYS A 110 -7.37 6.99 -2.45
C LYS A 110 -6.88 8.37 -2.01
N MET A 111 -5.75 8.43 -1.29
CA MET A 111 -5.15 9.70 -0.85
C MET A 111 -4.80 10.62 -2.05
N GLN A 112 -4.36 10.07 -3.19
CA GLN A 112 -4.14 10.86 -4.40
C GLN A 112 -5.45 11.42 -4.97
N ALA A 113 -6.51 10.62 -4.97
CA ALA A 113 -7.82 11.06 -5.44
C ALA A 113 -8.46 12.11 -4.52
N ASP A 114 -8.17 12.04 -3.21
CA ASP A 114 -8.61 13.03 -2.21
C ASP A 114 -7.82 14.35 -2.30
N GLN A 115 -6.52 14.31 -2.64
CA GLN A 115 -5.71 15.53 -2.77
C GLN A 115 -6.13 16.43 -3.94
N GLU A 116 -6.85 15.89 -4.93
CA GLU A 116 -7.37 16.65 -6.07
C GLU A 116 -8.84 17.09 -5.88
N ASP A 117 -9.43 16.81 -4.71
CA ASP A 117 -10.80 17.16 -4.35
C ASP A 117 -10.93 18.69 -4.17
N GLY A 118 -11.26 19.37 -5.27
CA GLY A 118 -11.20 20.82 -5.39
C GLY A 118 -10.96 21.31 -6.83
N LYS A 119 -10.46 20.43 -7.71
CA LYS A 119 -10.47 20.65 -9.16
C LYS A 119 -11.84 20.28 -9.73
N THR A 120 -12.33 21.04 -10.70
CA THR A 120 -13.63 20.81 -11.37
C THR A 120 -13.76 19.40 -11.96
N HIS A 121 -12.65 18.77 -12.34
CA HIS A 121 -12.59 17.37 -12.75
C HIS A 121 -11.27 16.73 -12.31
N PHE A 122 -11.34 15.66 -11.51
CA PHE A 122 -10.20 14.80 -11.22
C PHE A 122 -9.71 14.12 -12.51
N THR A 123 -8.40 14.13 -12.72
CA THR A 123 -7.78 13.41 -13.84
C THR A 123 -6.82 12.37 -13.28
N CYS A 124 -7.09 11.10 -13.55
CA CYS A 124 -6.22 10.01 -13.08
C CYS A 124 -4.78 10.21 -13.63
N PRO A 125 -3.74 10.21 -12.77
CA PRO A 125 -2.35 10.39 -13.21
C PRO A 125 -1.78 9.15 -13.91
N TYR A 126 -2.56 8.07 -13.94
CA TYR A 126 -2.17 6.79 -14.52
C TYR A 126 -2.89 6.52 -15.83
N SER A 127 -2.30 5.61 -16.58
CA SER A 127 -2.80 5.12 -17.87
C SER A 127 -2.63 3.61 -17.92
N VAL A 128 -2.97 2.99 -19.04
CA VAL A 128 -2.72 1.56 -19.25
C VAL A 128 -1.24 1.30 -19.55
N ARG A 129 -0.56 2.18 -20.33
CA ARG A 129 0.76 1.88 -20.92
C ARG A 129 1.90 2.84 -20.58
N SER A 130 1.71 4.16 -20.72
CA SER A 130 2.82 5.13 -20.57
C SER A 130 3.24 5.32 -19.11
N SER A 131 2.26 5.40 -18.23
CA SER A 131 2.42 5.33 -16.77
C SER A 131 1.39 4.32 -16.25
N PRO A 132 1.71 3.01 -16.26
CA PRO A 132 0.74 1.98 -15.92
C PRO A 132 0.21 2.16 -14.49
N HIS A 133 -1.10 2.04 -14.32
CA HIS A 133 -1.75 2.11 -13.02
C HIS A 133 -1.16 1.08 -12.03
N PRO A 134 -0.98 1.42 -10.73
CA PRO A 134 -0.34 0.53 -9.78
C PRO A 134 -0.95 -0.88 -9.70
N TYR A 135 -2.29 -1.00 -9.77
CA TYR A 135 -2.95 -2.32 -9.85
C TYR A 135 -2.63 -3.12 -11.13
N ILE A 136 -2.39 -2.46 -12.27
CA ILE A 136 -1.94 -3.15 -13.49
C ILE A 136 -0.57 -3.77 -13.21
N LYS A 137 0.37 -2.95 -12.71
CA LYS A 137 1.72 -3.42 -12.37
C LYS A 137 1.69 -4.52 -11.31
N ALA A 138 0.83 -4.41 -10.32
CA ALA A 138 0.68 -5.43 -9.28
C ALA A 138 0.27 -6.78 -9.89
N LEU A 139 -0.77 -6.77 -10.72
CA LEU A 139 -1.30 -7.97 -11.36
C LEU A 139 -0.31 -8.59 -12.36
N GLU A 140 0.42 -7.77 -13.11
CA GLU A 140 1.47 -8.22 -14.04
C GLU A 140 2.66 -8.88 -13.31
N ASN A 141 3.05 -8.33 -12.15
CA ASN A 141 4.15 -8.89 -11.38
C ASN A 141 3.74 -10.13 -10.58
N ARG A 142 2.46 -10.24 -10.20
CA ARG A 142 2.01 -11.31 -9.31
C ARG A 142 0.51 -11.56 -9.40
N VAL A 143 0.13 -12.60 -10.15
CA VAL A 143 -1.30 -12.92 -10.40
C VAL A 143 -2.08 -13.34 -9.15
N ASP A 144 -1.40 -13.90 -8.14
CA ASP A 144 -2.03 -14.34 -6.88
C ASP A 144 -2.55 -13.17 -6.02
N CYS A 145 -2.21 -11.92 -6.34
CA CYS A 145 -2.72 -10.75 -5.64
C CYS A 145 -4.14 -10.37 -6.09
N TRP A 146 -4.68 -11.00 -7.14
CA TRP A 146 -6.01 -10.72 -7.67
C TRP A 146 -7.13 -10.71 -6.63
N PRO A 147 -7.24 -11.69 -5.70
CA PRO A 147 -8.28 -11.64 -4.66
C PRO A 147 -8.13 -10.42 -3.74
N ALA A 148 -6.90 -10.00 -3.42
CA ALA A 148 -6.66 -8.78 -2.64
C ALA A 148 -7.07 -7.52 -3.42
N LEU A 149 -6.75 -7.48 -4.71
CA LEU A 149 -7.15 -6.38 -5.59
C LEU A 149 -8.66 -6.23 -5.67
N LEU A 150 -9.39 -7.34 -5.81
CA LEU A 150 -10.85 -7.33 -5.84
C LEU A 150 -11.45 -6.74 -4.56
N LEU A 151 -10.92 -7.10 -3.39
CA LEU A 151 -11.38 -6.54 -2.11
C LEU A 151 -11.15 -5.03 -2.02
N GLU A 152 -9.98 -4.54 -2.45
CA GLU A 152 -9.71 -3.10 -2.44
C GLU A 152 -10.55 -2.34 -3.48
N ILE A 153 -10.84 -2.93 -4.64
CA ILE A 153 -11.73 -2.35 -5.64
C ILE A 153 -13.16 -2.25 -5.10
N ASP A 154 -13.64 -3.31 -4.45
CA ASP A 154 -14.95 -3.33 -3.82
C ASP A 154 -15.08 -2.25 -2.75
N ASP A 155 -14.08 -2.12 -1.85
CA ASP A 155 -14.04 -1.07 -0.82
C ASP A 155 -14.02 0.34 -1.44
N LEU A 156 -13.21 0.55 -2.49
CA LEU A 156 -13.15 1.83 -3.21
C LEU A 156 -14.49 2.21 -3.85
N ILE A 157 -15.17 1.25 -4.49
CA ILE A 157 -16.49 1.48 -5.11
C ILE A 157 -17.54 1.81 -4.04
N HIS A 158 -17.60 1.03 -2.96
CA HIS A 158 -18.52 1.30 -1.85
C HIS A 158 -18.28 2.69 -1.25
N GLN A 159 -17.02 3.09 -1.07
CA GLN A 159 -16.69 4.42 -0.56
C GLN A 159 -17.03 5.54 -1.55
N ALA A 160 -16.82 5.32 -2.85
CA ALA A 160 -17.19 6.27 -3.89
C ALA A 160 -18.69 6.56 -3.86
N VAL A 161 -19.51 5.50 -3.73
CA VAL A 161 -20.97 5.61 -3.61
C VAL A 161 -21.36 6.34 -2.32
N ASN A 162 -20.81 5.92 -1.18
CA ASN A 162 -21.16 6.47 0.13
C ASN A 162 -20.76 7.96 0.27
N ARG A 163 -19.69 8.40 -0.39
CA ARG A 163 -19.18 9.78 -0.34
C ARG A 163 -19.62 10.63 -1.53
N ASN A 164 -20.36 10.05 -2.49
CA ASN A 164 -20.66 10.69 -3.77
C ASN A 164 -19.40 11.22 -4.49
N GLN A 165 -18.30 10.46 -4.42
CA GLN A 165 -16.97 10.89 -4.85
C GLN A 165 -16.56 10.15 -6.13
N THR A 166 -16.73 10.81 -7.27
CA THR A 166 -16.45 10.23 -8.59
C THR A 166 -14.96 10.06 -8.88
N SER A 167 -14.08 10.75 -8.15
CA SER A 167 -12.62 10.66 -8.33
C SER A 167 -12.08 9.25 -8.06
N TYR A 168 -12.68 8.51 -7.11
CA TYR A 168 -12.28 7.13 -6.82
C TYR A 168 -12.58 6.19 -8.00
N ILE A 169 -13.74 6.36 -8.65
CA ILE A 169 -14.08 5.59 -9.85
C ILE A 169 -13.16 5.97 -11.00
N SER A 170 -12.93 7.27 -11.21
CA SER A 170 -12.01 7.78 -12.23
C SER A 170 -10.57 7.28 -12.02
N MET A 171 -10.13 7.09 -10.78
CA MET A 171 -8.82 6.50 -10.46
C MET A 171 -8.71 5.06 -10.98
N LEU A 172 -9.79 4.28 -10.89
CA LEU A 172 -9.83 2.87 -11.32
C LEU A 172 -9.95 2.69 -12.83
N VAL A 173 -10.36 3.72 -13.59
CA VAL A 173 -10.62 3.61 -15.04
C VAL A 173 -9.48 2.95 -15.83
N PRO A 174 -8.19 3.33 -15.66
CA PRO A 174 -7.11 2.67 -16.40
C PRO A 174 -7.01 1.17 -16.08
N PHE A 175 -7.21 0.77 -14.83
CA PHE A 175 -7.17 -0.64 -14.44
C PHE A 175 -8.35 -1.43 -15.02
N LEU A 176 -9.57 -0.87 -14.99
CA LEU A 176 -10.74 -1.50 -15.58
C LEU A 176 -10.60 -1.64 -17.10
N ARG A 177 -10.06 -0.63 -17.79
CA ARG A 177 -9.74 -0.72 -19.21
C ARG A 177 -8.71 -1.80 -19.50
N TYR A 178 -7.69 -1.95 -18.65
CA TYR A 178 -6.73 -3.04 -18.77
C TYR A 178 -7.42 -4.41 -18.68
N LEU A 179 -8.28 -4.62 -17.68
CA LEU A 179 -8.97 -5.89 -17.48
C LEU A 179 -9.92 -6.28 -18.63
N TYR A 180 -10.69 -5.32 -19.15
CA TYR A 180 -11.77 -5.62 -20.09
C TYR A 180 -11.46 -5.28 -21.55
N CYS A 181 -10.43 -4.47 -21.82
CA CYS A 181 -10.17 -3.94 -23.16
C CYS A 181 -8.77 -4.28 -23.71
N GLU A 182 -7.94 -5.04 -22.99
CA GLU A 182 -6.70 -5.61 -23.53
C GLU A 182 -6.84 -7.11 -23.82
N PRO A 183 -7.43 -7.50 -24.98
CA PRO A 183 -7.73 -8.90 -25.31
C PRO A 183 -6.49 -9.78 -25.56
N GLN A 184 -5.27 -9.26 -25.51
CA GLN A 184 -4.05 -9.99 -25.91
C GLN A 184 -3.28 -10.68 -24.77
N ARG A 185 -3.89 -10.91 -23.59
CA ARG A 185 -3.18 -11.53 -22.45
C ARG A 185 -3.86 -12.72 -21.76
N GLN A 186 -4.68 -13.49 -22.47
CA GLN A 186 -4.91 -14.90 -22.10
C GLN A 186 -4.82 -15.78 -23.36
N PRO A 187 -4.02 -16.88 -23.29
CA PRO A 187 -4.48 -18.06 -22.56
C PRO A 187 -3.39 -18.72 -21.69
N GLN A 188 -3.57 -18.67 -20.36
CA GLN A 188 -3.08 -19.73 -19.46
C GLN A 188 -4.07 -20.11 -18.34
N HIS A 189 -5.25 -19.50 -18.30
CA HIS A 189 -6.33 -19.90 -17.38
C HIS A 189 -7.67 -19.96 -18.13
N ALA A 190 -7.78 -20.95 -19.02
CA ALA A 190 -9.04 -21.51 -19.50
C ALA A 190 -9.07 -22.99 -19.08
#